data_AF-A0AAE4KNS9-F1
#
_entry.id   AF-A0AAE4KNS9-F1
#
_cell.length_a   1.000
_cell.length_b   1.000
_cell.length_c   1.000
_cell.angle_alpha   90.00
_cell.angle_beta   90.00
_cell.angle_gamma   90.00
#
_symmetry.space_group_name_H-M   'P 1'
#
loop_
_entity.id
_entity.type
_entity.pdbx_description
1 polymer ?
#
loop_
_entity_poly.entity_id
_entity_poly.type
_entity_poly.pdbx_seq_one_letter_code
_entity_poly.pdbx_strand_id
1 'polypeptide(L)'
;MHVQVECQARDIIPFLRHRQRMSEYFSDRERGPQPRTEETISPAVWGGVVGLINSLVSTGALGAKYPELCPDGQGPIGTDEKSLQLSLFAEIPGLAWPLETTGSESDGFLVRREPYAPDTLLILDLVEFVHDRVAKPIQGTFHSFFNHHHLTFDESAGQFEFRRNINRLFARNGLAYELGEDGRVTRLAPTALRETLAVAAFRTGDATLDGMLEECRVKFINPAPTVRREAVERLWDCWERLKSLDDPQNKRKSVGTLLDQVTTESAFRQVLEDEARALTDIGNSFHIRHSEVTQSMVVAPKQVDYLFHRLFALISLLLNARGEK
;
A
#
# COMPACT_ATOMS: atom_id res chain seq x y z
N MET A 1 -23.85 -58.36 -17.68
CA MET A 1 -24.25 -57.66 -16.44
C MET A 1 -23.14 -56.68 -16.12
N HIS A 2 -23.41 -55.39 -16.31
CA HIS A 2 -22.43 -54.31 -16.32
C HIS A 2 -21.76 -54.11 -14.96
N VAL A 3 -20.43 -53.95 -14.95
CA VAL A 3 -19.69 -53.32 -13.86
C VAL A 3 -19.37 -51.91 -14.32
N GLN A 4 -20.09 -50.91 -13.80
CA GLN A 4 -19.75 -49.50 -13.95
C GLN A 4 -18.72 -49.15 -12.88
N VAL A 5 -17.59 -48.62 -13.35
CA VAL A 5 -16.58 -47.92 -12.57
C VAL A 5 -17.05 -46.49 -12.43
N GLU A 6 -17.47 -46.07 -11.23
CA GLU A 6 -17.67 -44.66 -10.91
C GLU A 6 -16.44 -44.10 -10.18
N CYS A 7 -15.63 -43.35 -10.92
CA CYS A 7 -14.65 -42.42 -10.37
C CYS A 7 -15.38 -41.27 -9.66
N GLN A 8 -15.28 -41.20 -8.33
CA GLN A 8 -15.57 -39.96 -7.61
C GLN A 8 -14.25 -39.19 -7.42
N ALA A 9 -13.98 -38.29 -8.36
CA ALA A 9 -13.04 -37.19 -8.17
C ALA A 9 -13.73 -36.10 -7.35
N ARG A 10 -13.49 -36.08 -6.04
CA ARG A 10 -13.76 -34.95 -5.16
C ARG A 10 -12.64 -34.88 -4.15
N ASP A 11 -11.65 -34.04 -4.42
CA ASP A 11 -10.83 -33.34 -3.44
C ASP A 11 -9.82 -32.45 -4.18
N ILE A 12 -10.30 -31.30 -4.69
CA ILE A 12 -9.44 -30.22 -5.18
C ILE A 12 -9.96 -28.91 -4.58
N ILE A 13 -9.23 -28.46 -3.55
CA ILE A 13 -9.02 -27.08 -3.06
C ILE A 13 -10.14 -26.41 -2.23
N PRO A 14 -9.90 -26.18 -0.91
CA PRO A 14 -10.56 -25.12 -0.15
C PRO A 14 -9.59 -23.94 0.02
N PHE A 15 -9.50 -23.06 -0.98
CA PHE A 15 -8.86 -21.75 -0.85
C PHE A 15 -9.88 -20.63 -1.06
N LEU A 16 -10.95 -20.67 -0.27
CA LEU A 16 -11.83 -19.53 -0.03
C LEU A 16 -11.76 -19.20 1.46
N ARG A 17 -10.61 -18.68 1.89
CA ARG A 17 -10.52 -17.99 3.19
C ARG A 17 -11.45 -16.78 3.13
N HIS A 18 -12.26 -16.61 4.18
CA HIS A 18 -13.21 -15.52 4.37
C HIS A 18 -12.68 -14.16 3.88
N ARG A 19 -13.09 -13.73 2.67
CA ARG A 19 -13.22 -12.30 2.39
C ARG A 19 -14.40 -11.84 3.25
N GLN A 20 -14.11 -11.18 4.38
CA GLN A 20 -15.13 -10.43 5.11
C GLN A 20 -15.87 -9.54 4.10
N ARG A 21 -17.18 -9.77 3.92
CA ARG A 21 -17.99 -8.92 3.04
C ARG A 21 -18.01 -7.53 3.63
N MET A 22 -17.20 -6.64 3.06
CA MET A 22 -17.43 -5.21 3.17
C MET A 22 -18.87 -4.96 2.73
N SER A 23 -19.59 -4.04 3.38
CA SER A 23 -20.97 -3.73 2.99
C SER A 23 -21.01 -3.23 1.55
N GLU A 24 -21.28 -4.12 0.59
CA GLU A 24 -21.34 -3.80 -0.83
C GLU A 24 -22.57 -2.93 -1.09
N TYR A 25 -22.38 -1.77 -1.73
CA TYR A 25 -23.51 -0.98 -2.19
C TYR A 25 -24.10 -1.61 -3.45
N PHE A 26 -25.31 -1.20 -3.81
CA PHE A 26 -26.00 -1.72 -4.99
C PHE A 26 -25.11 -1.68 -6.24
N SER A 27 -24.42 -0.56 -6.48
CA SER A 27 -23.50 -0.41 -7.61
C SER A 27 -22.39 -1.45 -7.64
N ASP A 28 -21.91 -1.89 -6.47
CA ASP A 28 -20.77 -2.81 -6.37
C ASP A 28 -21.21 -4.22 -6.76
N ARG A 29 -22.47 -4.57 -6.45
CA ARG A 29 -23.07 -5.85 -6.86
C ARG A 29 -23.38 -5.88 -8.36
N GLU A 30 -23.83 -4.76 -8.92
CA GLU A 30 -24.21 -4.69 -10.33
C GLU A 30 -23.01 -4.53 -11.27
N ARG A 31 -21.99 -3.77 -10.86
CA ARG A 31 -20.85 -3.39 -11.72
C ARG A 31 -19.54 -4.06 -11.33
N GLY A 32 -19.52 -4.76 -10.19
CA GLY A 32 -18.28 -5.24 -9.59
C GLY A 32 -17.47 -4.13 -8.92
N PRO A 33 -16.36 -4.49 -8.25
CA PRO A 33 -15.47 -3.52 -7.63
C PRO A 33 -14.73 -2.68 -8.69
N GLN A 34 -14.58 -1.37 -8.42
CA GLN A 34 -13.78 -0.49 -9.25
C GLN A 34 -12.28 -0.88 -9.19
N PRO A 35 -11.54 -0.80 -10.31
CA PRO A 35 -10.08 -0.93 -10.29
C PRO A 35 -9.44 0.11 -9.35
N ARG A 36 -8.49 -0.35 -8.54
CA ARG A 36 -7.82 0.47 -7.53
C ARG A 36 -6.44 0.91 -8.03
N THR A 37 -6.41 1.96 -8.84
CA THR A 37 -5.22 2.47 -9.53
C THR A 37 -4.91 3.93 -9.23
N GLU A 38 -5.81 4.65 -8.58
CA GLU A 38 -5.62 6.05 -8.22
C GLU A 38 -4.67 6.16 -7.02
N GLU A 39 -3.68 7.04 -7.12
CA GLU A 39 -2.68 7.25 -6.06
C GLU A 39 -2.80 8.62 -5.40
N THR A 40 -3.61 9.52 -5.96
CA THR A 40 -3.85 10.85 -5.39
C THR A 40 -5.20 10.86 -4.69
N ILE A 41 -5.22 11.25 -3.42
CA ILE A 41 -6.46 11.44 -2.67
C ILE A 41 -7.10 12.76 -3.14
N SER A 42 -8.26 12.65 -3.78
CA SER A 42 -9.00 13.82 -4.27
C SER A 42 -9.68 14.60 -3.14
N PRO A 43 -10.07 15.87 -3.35
CA PRO A 43 -10.85 16.65 -2.39
C PRO A 43 -12.13 15.95 -1.91
N ALA A 44 -12.79 15.19 -2.78
CA ALA A 44 -13.98 14.44 -2.40
C ALA A 44 -13.67 13.31 -1.40
N VAL A 45 -12.57 12.59 -1.61
CA VAL A 45 -12.13 11.54 -0.68
C VAL A 45 -11.64 12.15 0.61
N TRP A 46 -10.86 13.23 0.54
CA TRP A 46 -10.40 13.97 1.71
C TRP A 46 -11.58 14.43 2.58
N GLY A 47 -12.62 15.02 1.98
CA GLY A 47 -13.83 15.37 2.70
C GLY A 47 -14.50 14.17 3.38
N GLY A 48 -14.45 12.99 2.76
CA GLY A 48 -14.89 11.73 3.37
C GLY A 48 -14.05 11.31 4.59
N VAL A 49 -12.72 11.44 4.52
CA VAL A 49 -11.82 11.19 5.65
C VAL A 49 -12.10 12.18 6.79
N VAL A 50 -12.21 13.47 6.47
CA VAL A 50 -12.55 14.52 7.46
C VAL A 50 -13.88 14.24 8.13
N GLY A 51 -14.91 13.86 7.37
CA GLY A 51 -16.21 13.50 7.92
C GLY A 51 -16.15 12.32 8.90
N LEU A 52 -15.34 11.30 8.60
CA LEU A 52 -15.11 10.18 9.52
C LEU A 52 -14.41 10.65 10.80
N ILE A 53 -13.34 11.44 10.69
CA ILE A 53 -12.57 11.91 11.85
C ILE A 53 -13.43 12.83 12.73
N ASN A 54 -14.19 13.76 12.16
CA ASN A 54 -15.11 14.61 12.92
C ASN A 54 -16.17 13.78 13.65
N SER A 55 -16.65 12.69 13.05
CA SER A 55 -17.55 11.76 13.73
C SER A 55 -16.86 11.04 14.90
N LEU A 56 -15.58 10.69 14.79
CA LEU A 56 -14.81 10.08 15.88
C LEU A 56 -14.61 11.06 17.05
N VAL A 57 -14.23 12.31 16.74
CA VAL A 57 -14.08 13.37 17.75
C VAL A 57 -15.39 13.58 18.50
N SER A 58 -16.49 13.79 17.77
CA SER A 58 -17.81 14.07 18.37
C SER A 58 -18.42 12.90 19.16
N THR A 59 -18.02 11.66 18.87
CA THR A 59 -18.46 10.48 19.64
C THR A 59 -17.57 10.15 20.82
N GLY A 60 -16.46 10.88 21.01
CA GLY A 60 -15.49 10.59 22.06
C GLY A 60 -14.54 9.44 21.72
N ALA A 61 -14.51 8.95 20.48
CA ALA A 61 -13.75 7.76 20.09
C ALA A 61 -12.22 7.95 20.18
N LEU A 62 -11.73 9.18 20.31
CA LEU A 62 -10.32 9.49 20.56
C LEU A 62 -10.06 9.80 22.06
N GLY A 63 -11.10 9.71 22.90
CA GLY A 63 -11.06 9.98 24.33
C GLY A 63 -10.26 8.98 25.16
N ALA A 64 -9.95 7.79 24.61
CA ALA A 64 -9.06 6.84 25.28
C ALA A 64 -7.64 7.43 25.43
N LYS A 65 -7.15 8.10 24.39
CA LYS A 65 -5.82 8.74 24.38
C LYS A 65 -5.88 10.21 24.80
N TYR A 66 -6.92 10.93 24.39
CA TYR A 66 -7.12 12.35 24.68
C TYR A 66 -8.44 12.55 25.43
N PRO A 67 -8.50 12.15 26.71
CA PRO A 67 -9.75 12.19 27.46
C PRO A 67 -10.17 13.63 27.76
N GLU A 68 -11.37 14.01 27.33
CA GLU A 68 -12.09 15.08 28.02
C GLU A 68 -12.62 14.49 29.32
N LEU A 69 -12.21 15.04 30.46
CA LEU A 69 -12.59 14.53 31.77
C LEU A 69 -13.85 15.22 32.29
N CYS A 70 -14.70 14.46 32.98
CA CYS A 70 -15.78 15.01 33.79
C CYS A 70 -15.21 16.06 34.76
N PRO A 71 -15.86 17.23 34.97
CA PRO A 71 -15.34 18.29 35.83
C PRO A 71 -15.04 17.89 37.28
N ASP A 72 -15.67 16.82 37.77
CA ASP A 72 -15.44 16.26 39.11
C ASP A 72 -14.47 15.06 39.13
N GLY A 73 -13.86 14.73 37.99
CA GLY A 73 -12.84 13.70 37.85
C GLY A 73 -13.36 12.26 37.76
N GLN A 74 -14.67 12.03 37.63
CA GLN A 74 -15.26 10.68 37.63
C GLN A 74 -15.02 9.84 36.36
N GLY A 75 -14.27 10.36 35.37
CA GLY A 75 -13.86 9.62 34.19
C GLY A 75 -13.94 10.43 32.90
N PRO A 76 -13.56 9.82 31.77
CA PRO A 76 -13.64 10.45 30.46
C PRO A 76 -15.10 10.55 30.00
N ILE A 77 -15.44 11.65 29.34
CA ILE A 77 -16.77 11.95 28.80
C ILE A 77 -16.75 12.20 27.29
N GLY A 78 -15.57 12.36 26.71
CA GLY A 78 -15.40 12.73 25.31
C GLY A 78 -13.93 12.80 24.90
N THR A 79 -13.69 13.50 23.79
CA THR A 79 -12.35 13.77 23.25
C THR A 79 -11.95 15.19 23.61
N ASP A 80 -10.82 15.37 24.29
CA ASP A 80 -10.20 16.69 24.43
C ASP A 80 -9.57 17.09 23.09
N GLU A 81 -10.30 17.90 22.33
CA GLU A 81 -9.88 18.40 21.03
C GLU A 81 -8.60 19.23 21.09
N LYS A 82 -8.34 19.94 22.20
CA LYS A 82 -7.13 20.77 22.32
C LYS A 82 -5.90 19.88 22.50
N SER A 83 -6.00 18.84 23.31
CA SER A 83 -4.93 17.86 23.50
C SER A 83 -4.67 17.08 22.21
N LEU A 84 -5.73 16.68 21.51
CA LEU A 84 -5.64 16.07 20.18
C LEU A 84 -4.90 16.98 19.18
N GLN A 85 -5.32 18.25 19.08
CA GLN A 85 -4.72 19.24 18.19
C GLN A 85 -3.21 19.41 18.44
N LEU A 86 -2.80 19.53 19.71
CA LEU A 86 -1.38 19.70 20.06
C LEU A 86 -0.54 18.49 19.65
N SER A 87 -1.06 17.27 19.84
CA SER A 87 -0.38 16.05 19.40
C SER A 87 -0.29 15.98 17.87
N LEU A 88 -1.37 16.33 17.17
CA LEU A 88 -1.43 16.32 15.72
C LEU A 88 -0.43 17.30 15.10
N PHE A 89 -0.30 18.51 15.63
CA PHE A 89 0.70 19.48 15.15
C PHE A 89 2.14 19.05 15.42
N ALA A 90 2.39 18.28 16.47
CA ALA A 90 3.72 17.77 16.79
C ALA A 90 4.12 16.59 15.89
N GLU A 91 3.17 15.71 15.55
CA GLU A 91 3.44 14.47 14.80
C GLU A 91 3.25 14.61 13.29
N ILE A 92 2.39 15.52 12.84
CA ILE A 92 2.09 15.75 11.42
C ILE A 92 2.25 17.24 11.09
N PRO A 93 3.51 17.74 10.97
CA PRO A 93 3.75 19.13 10.63
C PRO A 93 3.15 19.51 9.28
N GLY A 94 2.42 20.63 9.24
CA GLY A 94 1.80 21.16 8.01
C GLY A 94 0.33 20.77 7.81
N LEU A 95 -0.24 19.92 8.67
CA LEU A 95 -1.68 19.64 8.67
C LEU A 95 -2.44 20.73 9.46
N ALA A 96 -3.49 21.30 8.85
CA ALA A 96 -4.35 22.27 9.51
C ALA A 96 -5.32 21.61 10.52
N TRP A 97 -5.67 22.32 11.59
CA TRP A 97 -6.74 21.93 12.52
C TRP A 97 -7.59 23.16 12.89
N PRO A 98 -8.94 23.11 12.77
CA PRO A 98 -9.75 22.00 12.26
C PRO A 98 -9.41 21.61 10.81
N LEU A 99 -9.72 20.37 10.43
CA LEU A 99 -9.39 19.87 9.10
C LEU A 99 -10.15 20.65 8.01
N GLU A 100 -9.41 21.32 7.12
CA GLU A 100 -9.97 22.16 6.07
C GLU A 100 -10.31 21.34 4.82
N THR A 101 -11.51 21.52 4.26
CA THR A 101 -11.96 20.86 3.02
C THR A 101 -12.21 21.84 1.88
N THR A 102 -12.03 23.13 2.14
CA THR A 102 -12.20 24.21 1.17
C THR A 102 -11.00 25.14 1.22
N GLY A 103 -10.35 25.35 0.08
CA GLY A 103 -9.32 26.37 -0.07
C GLY A 103 -9.95 27.71 -0.46
N SER A 104 -9.28 28.81 -0.12
CA SER A 104 -9.63 30.14 -0.61
C SER A 104 -8.53 30.67 -1.52
N GLU A 105 -8.83 30.85 -2.80
CA GLU A 105 -7.99 31.66 -3.69
C GLU A 105 -8.60 33.06 -3.80
N SER A 106 -7.76 34.08 -3.58
CA SER A 106 -8.12 35.48 -3.74
C SER A 106 -7.62 35.98 -5.10
N ASP A 107 -8.55 36.30 -6.00
CA ASP A 107 -8.26 37.08 -7.20
C ASP A 107 -8.93 38.46 -7.05
N GLY A 108 -8.17 39.41 -6.49
CA GLY A 108 -8.66 40.75 -6.19
C GLY A 108 -9.77 40.78 -5.12
N PHE A 109 -10.96 41.25 -5.50
CA PHE A 109 -12.10 41.44 -4.58
C PHE A 109 -13.00 40.20 -4.41
N LEU A 110 -12.75 39.11 -5.15
CA LEU A 110 -13.56 37.89 -5.08
C LEU A 110 -12.77 36.77 -4.38
N VAL A 111 -13.36 36.20 -3.33
CA VAL A 111 -12.87 34.98 -2.70
C VAL A 111 -13.59 33.79 -3.33
N ARG A 112 -12.87 32.96 -4.09
CA ARG A 112 -13.41 31.69 -4.58
C ARG A 112 -13.09 30.60 -3.57
N ARG A 113 -14.11 29.82 -3.23
CA ARG A 113 -13.98 28.63 -2.38
C ARG A 113 -14.03 27.40 -3.26
N GLU A 114 -12.94 26.64 -3.26
CA GLU A 114 -12.82 25.43 -4.06
C GLU A 114 -12.57 24.22 -3.17
N PRO A 115 -13.04 23.01 -3.54
CA PRO A 115 -12.71 21.79 -2.83
C PRO A 115 -11.19 21.63 -2.72
N TYR A 116 -10.70 21.44 -1.51
CA TYR A 116 -9.28 21.33 -1.21
C TYR A 116 -8.96 19.95 -0.63
N ALA A 117 -7.77 19.46 -0.91
CA ALA A 117 -7.13 18.36 -0.19
C ALA A 117 -5.65 18.70 0.01
N PRO A 118 -5.07 18.39 1.19
CA PRO A 118 -3.63 18.45 1.38
C PRO A 118 -2.90 17.36 0.58
N ASP A 119 -1.56 17.37 0.64
CA ASP A 119 -0.75 16.32 0.01
C ASP A 119 -1.19 14.92 0.47
N THR A 120 -1.17 13.96 -0.46
CA THR A 120 -1.65 12.60 -0.17
C THR A 120 -0.89 11.95 0.98
N LEU A 121 0.42 12.17 1.10
CA LEU A 121 1.20 11.57 2.18
C LEU A 121 0.77 12.11 3.56
N LEU A 122 0.47 13.41 3.68
CA LEU A 122 -0.07 13.99 4.91
C LEU A 122 -1.42 13.38 5.31
N ILE A 123 -2.26 13.06 4.31
CA ILE A 123 -3.55 12.40 4.57
C ILE A 123 -3.33 10.96 5.04
N LEU A 124 -2.35 10.25 4.48
CA LEU A 124 -2.02 8.89 4.90
C LEU A 124 -1.43 8.87 6.31
N ASP A 125 -0.54 9.82 6.64
CA ASP A 125 -0.02 10.00 8.01
C ASP A 125 -1.17 10.23 9.01
N LEU A 126 -2.15 11.07 8.65
CA LEU A 126 -3.33 11.30 9.49
C LEU A 126 -4.16 10.03 9.69
N VAL A 127 -4.32 9.22 8.65
CA VAL A 127 -5.04 7.94 8.73
C VAL A 127 -4.32 6.98 9.70
N GLU A 128 -3.00 6.84 9.60
CA GLU A 128 -2.22 6.00 10.52
C GLU A 128 -2.28 6.54 11.96
N PHE A 129 -2.10 7.86 12.13
CA PHE A 129 -2.20 8.53 13.42
C PHE A 129 -3.55 8.28 14.11
N VAL A 130 -4.65 8.42 13.38
CA VAL A 130 -6.00 8.19 13.92
C VAL A 130 -6.22 6.71 14.23
N HIS A 131 -5.75 5.80 13.38
CA HIS A 131 -5.85 4.36 13.65
C HIS A 131 -5.17 3.97 14.97
N ASP A 132 -3.98 4.51 15.24
CA ASP A 132 -3.23 4.23 16.47
C ASP A 132 -3.95 4.71 17.75
N ARG A 133 -4.91 5.64 17.63
CA ARG A 133 -5.53 6.35 18.77
C ARG A 133 -7.03 6.11 18.92
N VAL A 134 -7.68 5.55 17.91
CA VAL A 134 -9.12 5.36 17.90
C VAL A 134 -9.53 4.15 18.75
N ALA A 135 -10.53 4.36 19.58
CA ALA A 135 -11.18 3.31 20.35
C ALA A 135 -12.69 3.46 20.27
N LYS A 136 -13.43 2.35 20.32
CA LYS A 136 -14.88 2.38 20.32
C LYS A 136 -15.37 2.86 21.68
N PRO A 137 -16.08 4.00 21.78
CA PRO A 137 -16.61 4.47 23.03
C PRO A 137 -17.79 3.60 23.46
N ILE A 138 -17.80 3.22 24.73
CA ILE A 138 -18.84 2.44 25.39
C ILE A 138 -19.44 3.32 26.48
N GLN A 139 -20.72 3.67 26.32
CA GLN A 139 -21.44 4.46 27.30
C GLN A 139 -21.63 3.66 28.59
N GLY A 140 -21.07 4.19 29.68
CA GLY A 140 -21.26 3.70 31.03
C GLY A 140 -22.39 4.43 31.74
N THR A 141 -22.19 4.65 33.03
CA THR A 141 -23.16 5.29 33.92
C THR A 141 -23.50 6.71 33.49
N PHE A 142 -24.77 7.03 33.54
CA PHE A 142 -25.26 8.39 33.35
C PHE A 142 -25.05 9.22 34.61
N HIS A 143 -24.38 10.36 34.46
CA HIS A 143 -24.14 11.32 35.53
C HIS A 143 -25.14 12.48 35.41
N SER A 144 -26.18 12.45 36.26
CA SER A 144 -27.32 13.37 36.15
C SER A 144 -26.99 14.83 36.46
N PHE A 145 -25.99 15.11 37.30
CA PHE A 145 -25.63 16.47 37.68
C PHE A 145 -25.07 17.27 36.50
N PHE A 146 -24.22 16.65 35.67
CA PHE A 146 -23.66 17.26 34.45
C PHE A 146 -24.37 16.82 33.16
N ASN A 147 -25.34 15.90 33.26
CA ASN A 147 -26.17 15.43 32.13
C ASN A 147 -25.35 14.75 31.01
N HIS A 148 -24.40 13.89 31.37
CA HIS A 148 -23.56 13.13 30.42
C HIS A 148 -23.36 11.68 30.83
N HIS A 149 -22.84 10.85 29.92
CA HIS A 149 -22.37 9.50 30.23
C HIS A 149 -20.86 9.48 30.40
N HIS A 150 -20.35 8.72 31.36
CA HIS A 150 -18.93 8.38 31.38
C HIS A 150 -18.65 7.32 30.33
N LEU A 151 -17.49 7.41 29.69
CA LEU A 151 -17.06 6.52 28.64
C LEU A 151 -16.05 5.51 29.16
N THR A 152 -16.14 4.30 28.62
CA THR A 152 -15.06 3.32 28.60
C THR A 152 -14.76 2.98 27.13
N PHE A 153 -13.68 2.26 26.86
CA PHE A 153 -13.17 2.15 25.48
C PHE A 153 -12.80 0.72 25.12
N ASP A 154 -13.09 0.34 23.87
CA ASP A 154 -12.61 -0.87 23.22
C ASP A 154 -11.75 -0.49 22.00
N GLU A 155 -10.43 -0.51 22.19
CA GLU A 155 -9.45 -0.13 21.16
C GLU A 155 -9.54 -1.04 19.92
N SER A 156 -9.60 -2.36 20.12
CA SER A 156 -9.64 -3.33 19.03
C SER A 156 -10.89 -3.16 18.16
N ALA A 157 -12.05 -2.92 18.77
CA ALA A 157 -13.27 -2.64 18.02
C ALA A 157 -13.21 -1.30 17.28
N GLY A 158 -12.63 -0.26 17.91
CA GLY A 158 -12.45 1.06 17.29
C GLY A 158 -11.55 1.01 16.06
N GLN A 159 -10.37 0.41 16.21
CA GLN A 159 -9.40 0.20 15.14
C GLN A 159 -10.00 -0.61 13.98
N PHE A 160 -10.69 -1.71 14.30
CA PHE A 160 -11.37 -2.53 13.29
C PHE A 160 -12.43 -1.74 12.51
N GLU A 161 -13.30 -0.99 13.20
CA GLU A 161 -14.35 -0.20 12.55
C GLU A 161 -13.77 0.94 11.70
N PHE A 162 -12.75 1.64 12.20
CA PHE A 162 -12.06 2.70 11.47
C PHE A 162 -11.38 2.16 10.20
N ARG A 163 -10.58 1.08 10.33
CA ARG A 163 -9.93 0.41 9.19
C ARG A 163 -10.92 -0.02 8.13
N ARG A 164 -12.04 -0.63 8.54
CA ARG A 164 -13.12 -1.03 7.62
C ARG A 164 -13.71 0.18 6.87
N ASN A 165 -13.94 1.29 7.55
CA ASN A 165 -14.50 2.50 6.96
C ASN A 165 -13.54 3.16 5.97
N ILE A 166 -12.26 3.30 6.34
CA ILE A 166 -11.20 3.84 5.48
C ILE A 166 -10.99 2.96 4.24
N ASN A 167 -10.84 1.64 4.41
CA ASN A 167 -10.63 0.73 3.27
C ASN A 167 -11.84 0.70 2.33
N ARG A 168 -13.07 0.87 2.86
CA ARG A 168 -14.27 1.06 2.03
C ARG A 168 -14.21 2.36 1.24
N LEU A 169 -13.81 3.47 1.89
CA LEU A 169 -13.66 4.76 1.22
C LEU A 169 -12.60 4.68 0.11
N PHE A 170 -11.44 4.08 0.37
CA PHE A 170 -10.39 3.90 -0.62
C PHE A 170 -10.84 3.00 -1.79
N ALA A 171 -11.43 1.84 -1.52
CA ALA A 171 -11.87 0.92 -2.55
C ALA A 171 -12.93 1.53 -3.48
N ARG A 172 -13.89 2.26 -2.91
CA ARG A 172 -14.98 2.90 -3.67
C ARG A 172 -14.55 4.07 -4.53
N ASN A 173 -13.38 4.66 -4.23
CA ASN A 173 -12.82 5.77 -5.01
C ASN A 173 -11.64 5.33 -5.87
N GLY A 174 -11.44 4.01 -6.04
CA GLY A 174 -10.36 3.48 -6.87
C GLY A 174 -8.96 3.77 -6.32
N LEU A 175 -8.82 4.12 -5.03
CA LEU A 175 -7.52 4.41 -4.44
C LEU A 175 -6.73 3.12 -4.20
N ALA A 176 -5.49 3.11 -4.66
CA ALA A 176 -4.55 2.02 -4.58
C ALA A 176 -3.88 1.91 -3.21
N TYR A 177 -4.61 2.12 -2.11
CA TYR A 177 -4.09 2.08 -0.74
C TYR A 177 -4.89 1.16 0.17
N GLU A 178 -4.27 0.46 1.10
CA GLU A 178 -4.97 -0.34 2.10
C GLU A 178 -4.35 -0.11 3.47
N LEU A 179 -5.21 0.21 4.44
CA LEU A 179 -4.83 0.26 5.85
C LEU A 179 -4.83 -1.18 6.42
N GLY A 180 -3.66 -1.63 6.81
CA GLY A 180 -3.42 -2.94 7.41
C GLY A 180 -3.95 -3.05 8.84
N GLU A 181 -3.95 -4.27 9.37
CA GLU A 181 -4.30 -4.54 10.77
C GLU A 181 -3.25 -4.01 11.75
N ASP A 182 -2.02 -3.84 11.27
CA ASP A 182 -0.90 -3.21 11.98
C ASP A 182 -0.97 -1.68 11.99
N GLY A 183 -2.02 -1.09 11.40
CA GLY A 183 -2.22 0.35 11.31
C GLY A 183 -1.38 1.04 10.25
N ARG A 184 -0.68 0.30 9.38
CA ARG A 184 0.12 0.86 8.30
C ARG A 184 -0.63 0.91 6.98
N VAL A 185 -0.49 2.01 6.26
CA VAL A 185 -1.00 2.14 4.89
C VAL A 185 0.03 1.56 3.92
N THR A 186 -0.43 0.63 3.10
CA THR A 186 0.36 0.06 1.99
C THR A 186 -0.27 0.41 0.65
N ARG A 187 0.56 0.56 -0.38
CA ARG A 187 0.07 0.68 -1.75
C ARG A 187 -0.27 -0.70 -2.29
N LEU A 188 -1.43 -0.84 -2.90
CA LEU A 188 -1.80 -2.03 -3.64
C LEU A 188 -0.95 -2.14 -4.91
N ALA A 189 -0.26 -3.27 -5.05
CA ALA A 189 0.45 -3.56 -6.28
C ALA A 189 -0.52 -3.54 -7.49
N PRO A 190 -0.04 -3.08 -8.67
CA PRO A 190 -0.77 -3.21 -9.92
C PRO A 190 -1.25 -4.65 -10.11
N THR A 191 -2.46 -4.82 -10.65
CA THR A 191 -3.09 -6.15 -10.75
C THR A 191 -2.18 -7.18 -11.45
N ALA A 192 -1.47 -6.76 -12.50
CA ALA A 192 -0.53 -7.61 -13.25
C ALA A 192 0.67 -8.13 -12.45
N LEU A 193 1.01 -7.48 -11.33
CA LEU A 193 2.15 -7.80 -10.48
C LEU A 193 1.76 -8.44 -9.14
N ARG A 194 0.47 -8.40 -8.79
CA ARG A 194 0.02 -8.69 -7.43
C ARG A 194 0.34 -10.11 -6.99
N GLU A 195 0.05 -11.10 -7.84
CA GLU A 195 0.31 -12.51 -7.51
C GLU A 195 1.81 -12.81 -7.46
N THR A 196 2.58 -12.35 -8.45
CA THR A 196 4.02 -12.57 -8.50
C THR A 196 4.75 -11.94 -7.32
N LEU A 197 4.31 -10.75 -6.86
CA LEU A 197 4.85 -10.12 -5.64
C LEU A 197 4.36 -10.81 -4.36
N ALA A 198 3.13 -11.31 -4.31
CA ALA A 198 2.58 -11.94 -3.12
C ALA A 198 3.16 -13.34 -2.84
N VAL A 199 3.50 -14.08 -3.90
CA VAL A 199 3.91 -15.49 -3.82
C VAL A 199 5.43 -15.68 -3.76
N ALA A 200 6.22 -14.62 -4.05
CA ALA A 200 7.66 -14.74 -4.10
C ALA A 200 8.28 -15.00 -2.71
N ALA A 201 8.47 -16.27 -2.37
CA ALA A 201 9.51 -16.67 -1.43
C ALA A 201 10.80 -16.78 -2.25
N PHE A 202 11.65 -15.75 -2.20
CA PHE A 202 12.91 -15.78 -2.93
C PHE A 202 13.84 -16.83 -2.28
N ARG A 203 14.12 -17.89 -3.03
CA ARG A 203 15.03 -18.98 -2.65
C ARG A 203 16.06 -19.17 -3.75
N THR A 204 16.84 -18.13 -3.99
CA THR A 204 17.84 -18.12 -5.06
C THR A 204 19.09 -18.93 -4.71
N GLY A 205 19.19 -19.46 -3.49
CA GLY A 205 20.41 -20.11 -2.98
C GLY A 205 21.50 -19.11 -2.60
N ASP A 206 21.24 -17.81 -2.73
CA ASP A 206 22.09 -16.73 -2.26
C ASP A 206 21.30 -15.81 -1.32
N ALA A 207 21.56 -15.92 -0.02
CA ALA A 207 20.80 -15.20 1.01
C ALA A 207 20.87 -13.67 0.85
N THR A 208 21.95 -13.16 0.25
CA THR A 208 22.09 -11.73 -0.04
C THR A 208 21.08 -11.31 -1.12
N LEU A 209 21.01 -12.03 -2.24
CA LEU A 209 20.06 -11.77 -3.32
C LEU A 209 18.61 -11.92 -2.83
N ASP A 210 18.33 -12.94 -2.02
CA ASP A 210 17.01 -13.14 -1.41
C ASP A 210 16.61 -11.91 -0.56
N GLY A 211 17.51 -11.42 0.30
CA GLY A 211 17.28 -10.21 1.09
C GLY A 211 17.09 -8.95 0.24
N MET A 212 17.85 -8.79 -0.85
CA MET A 212 17.72 -7.67 -1.78
C MET A 212 16.37 -7.68 -2.50
N LEU A 213 15.90 -8.85 -2.93
CA LEU A 213 14.60 -9.01 -3.60
C LEU A 213 13.44 -8.73 -2.66
N GLU A 214 13.54 -9.13 -1.39
CA GLU A 214 12.56 -8.75 -0.36
C GLU A 214 12.54 -7.24 -0.10
N GLU A 215 13.71 -6.61 -0.03
CA GLU A 215 13.81 -5.14 0.10
C GLU A 215 13.13 -4.43 -1.08
N CYS A 216 13.36 -4.89 -2.31
CA CYS A 216 12.68 -4.38 -3.51
C CYS A 216 11.16 -4.49 -3.38
N ARG A 217 10.66 -5.66 -2.97
CA ARG A 217 9.23 -5.91 -2.83
C ARG A 217 8.58 -4.97 -1.83
N VAL A 218 9.18 -4.80 -0.66
CA VAL A 218 8.68 -3.89 0.40
C VAL A 218 8.67 -2.45 -0.07
N LYS A 219 9.76 -1.98 -0.71
CA LYS A 219 9.84 -0.61 -1.22
C LYS A 219 8.85 -0.35 -2.36
N PHE A 220 8.61 -1.32 -3.24
CA PHE A 220 7.74 -1.15 -4.40
C PHE A 220 6.26 -0.93 -4.03
N ILE A 221 5.80 -1.51 -2.92
CA ILE A 221 4.44 -1.32 -2.39
C ILE A 221 4.34 -0.13 -1.42
N ASN A 222 5.37 0.73 -1.35
CA ASN A 222 5.34 1.91 -0.52
C ASN A 222 4.48 3.03 -1.17
N PRO A 223 3.66 3.76 -0.39
CA PRO A 223 2.90 4.92 -0.90
C PRO A 223 3.78 6.05 -1.47
N ALA A 224 4.99 6.26 -0.95
CA ALA A 224 5.88 7.32 -1.38
C ALA A 224 6.53 7.00 -2.75
N PRO A 225 6.35 7.85 -3.78
CA PRO A 225 6.95 7.62 -5.10
C PRO A 225 8.48 7.55 -5.10
N THR A 226 9.13 8.29 -4.21
CA THR A 226 10.59 8.28 -4.04
C THR A 226 11.09 6.92 -3.57
N VAL A 227 10.44 6.32 -2.58
CA VAL A 227 10.77 4.97 -2.08
C VAL A 227 10.55 3.91 -3.17
N ARG A 228 9.50 4.06 -3.99
CA ARG A 228 9.29 3.15 -5.13
C ARG A 228 10.37 3.25 -6.19
N ARG A 229 10.92 4.44 -6.43
CA ARG A 229 12.06 4.61 -7.32
C ARG A 229 13.29 3.85 -6.78
N GLU A 230 13.56 3.94 -5.48
CA GLU A 230 14.64 3.16 -4.85
C GLU A 230 14.42 1.64 -5.04
N ALA A 231 13.17 1.18 -5.07
CA ALA A 231 12.85 -0.22 -5.37
C ALA A 231 13.33 -0.64 -6.76
N VAL A 232 13.21 0.24 -7.75
CA VAL A 232 13.68 0.01 -9.13
C VAL A 232 15.21 -0.06 -9.15
N GLU A 233 15.88 0.92 -8.54
CA GLU A 233 17.35 0.95 -8.45
C GLU A 233 17.88 -0.34 -7.80
N ARG A 234 17.24 -0.73 -6.68
CA ARG A 234 17.57 -1.96 -5.96
C ARG A 234 17.32 -3.23 -6.77
N LEU A 235 16.29 -3.25 -7.61
CA LEU A 235 15.99 -4.38 -8.48
C LEU A 235 17.06 -4.53 -9.58
N TRP A 236 17.62 -3.42 -10.06
CA TRP A 236 18.76 -3.45 -10.97
C TRP A 236 20.04 -3.95 -10.29
N ASP A 237 20.26 -3.64 -9.00
CA ASP A 237 21.34 -4.28 -8.23
C ASP A 237 21.13 -5.80 -8.11
N CYS A 238 19.89 -6.24 -7.88
CA CYS A 238 19.54 -7.67 -7.87
C CYS A 238 19.89 -8.32 -9.21
N TRP A 239 19.56 -7.66 -10.32
CA TRP A 239 19.93 -8.12 -11.65
C TRP A 239 21.44 -8.25 -11.81
N GLU A 240 22.21 -7.23 -11.41
CA GLU A 240 23.67 -7.28 -11.47
C GLU A 240 24.29 -8.42 -10.67
N ARG A 241 23.74 -8.71 -9.49
CA ARG A 241 24.15 -9.82 -8.65
C ARG A 241 23.81 -11.16 -9.31
N LEU A 242 22.59 -11.31 -9.82
CA LEU A 242 22.13 -12.51 -10.51
C LEU A 242 23.02 -12.85 -11.71
N LYS A 243 23.44 -11.84 -12.48
CA LYS A 243 24.37 -12.01 -13.62
C LYS A 243 25.75 -12.56 -13.25
N SER A 244 26.11 -12.60 -11.97
CA SER A 244 27.40 -13.10 -11.47
C SER A 244 27.28 -14.33 -10.56
N LEU A 245 26.07 -14.84 -10.37
CA LEU A 245 25.78 -15.79 -9.29
C LEU A 245 26.33 -17.19 -9.59
N ASP A 246 26.29 -17.65 -10.84
CA ASP A 246 26.81 -18.97 -11.23
C ASP A 246 28.28 -18.91 -11.70
N ASP A 247 28.72 -17.79 -12.30
CA ASP A 247 30.12 -17.57 -12.69
C ASP A 247 30.53 -16.10 -12.42
N PRO A 248 31.13 -15.81 -11.24
CA PRO A 248 31.51 -14.45 -10.87
C PRO A 248 32.57 -13.82 -11.78
N GLN A 249 33.39 -14.63 -12.45
CA GLN A 249 34.48 -14.16 -13.31
C GLN A 249 34.03 -13.93 -14.75
N ASN A 250 32.91 -14.52 -15.16
CA ASN A 250 32.36 -14.36 -16.49
C ASN A 250 30.84 -14.17 -16.47
N LYS A 251 30.41 -12.92 -16.19
CA LYS A 251 28.99 -12.54 -16.17
C LYS A 251 28.24 -12.92 -17.44
N ARG A 252 28.88 -12.77 -18.61
CA ARG A 252 28.26 -13.10 -19.91
C ARG A 252 27.94 -14.59 -20.01
N LYS A 253 28.86 -15.45 -19.57
CA LYS A 253 28.66 -16.90 -19.53
C LYS A 253 27.62 -17.30 -18.48
N SER A 254 27.65 -16.68 -17.30
CA SER A 254 26.65 -16.90 -16.25
C SER A 254 25.24 -16.60 -16.76
N VAL A 255 25.05 -15.44 -17.40
CA VAL A 255 23.77 -15.06 -18.01
C VAL A 255 23.37 -16.03 -19.12
N GLY A 256 24.30 -16.42 -19.98
CA GLY A 256 24.03 -17.43 -21.03
C GLY A 256 23.47 -18.72 -20.43
N THR A 257 24.09 -19.22 -19.36
CA THR A 257 23.66 -20.43 -18.66
C THR A 257 22.27 -20.30 -18.04
N LEU A 258 21.95 -19.13 -17.46
CA LEU A 258 20.62 -18.87 -16.91
C LEU A 258 19.55 -18.85 -18.02
N LEU A 259 19.85 -18.22 -19.16
CA LEU A 259 18.93 -18.15 -20.29
C LEU A 259 18.71 -19.52 -20.94
N ASP A 260 19.77 -20.35 -21.02
CA ASP A 260 19.71 -21.71 -21.56
C ASP A 260 18.89 -22.66 -20.65
N GLN A 261 18.75 -22.34 -19.36
CA GLN A 261 17.88 -23.09 -18.44
C GLN A 261 16.38 -22.84 -18.68
N VAL A 262 16.02 -21.67 -19.22
CA VAL A 262 14.62 -21.32 -19.48
C VAL A 262 14.06 -22.03 -20.71
N THR A 263 14.88 -22.22 -21.75
CA THR A 263 14.40 -22.76 -23.03
C THR A 263 15.52 -23.41 -23.82
N THR A 264 15.18 -24.48 -24.56
CA THR A 264 16.04 -25.10 -25.57
C THR A 264 15.75 -24.58 -26.98
N GLU A 265 14.71 -23.76 -27.18
CA GLU A 265 14.32 -23.23 -28.48
C GLU A 265 15.13 -21.97 -28.81
N SER A 266 15.85 -22.01 -29.92
CA SER A 266 16.85 -21.00 -30.29
C SER A 266 16.29 -19.60 -30.54
N ALA A 267 15.10 -19.48 -31.15
CA ALA A 267 14.52 -18.18 -31.48
C ALA A 267 14.06 -17.45 -30.21
N PHE A 268 13.39 -18.15 -29.29
CA PHE A 268 12.97 -17.62 -28.01
C PHE A 268 14.16 -17.34 -27.09
N ARG A 269 15.20 -18.19 -27.14
CA ARG A 269 16.46 -17.93 -26.45
C ARG A 269 17.10 -16.62 -26.88
N GLN A 270 17.06 -16.28 -28.17
CA GLN A 270 17.54 -14.99 -28.69
C GLN A 270 16.69 -13.83 -28.16
N VAL A 271 15.36 -13.96 -28.14
CA VAL A 271 14.45 -12.94 -27.57
C VAL A 271 14.80 -12.62 -26.11
N LEU A 272 15.06 -13.64 -25.28
CA LEU A 272 15.46 -13.43 -23.89
C LEU A 272 16.85 -12.77 -23.77
N GLU A 273 17.77 -13.05 -24.70
CA GLU A 273 19.08 -12.38 -24.71
C GLU A 273 18.97 -10.91 -25.04
N ASP A 274 18.16 -10.58 -26.05
CA ASP A 274 17.94 -9.20 -26.49
C ASP A 274 17.25 -8.40 -25.38
N GLU A 275 16.29 -9.01 -24.67
CA GLU A 275 15.64 -8.43 -23.51
C GLU A 275 16.62 -8.18 -22.35
N ALA A 276 17.46 -9.16 -22.01
CA ALA A 276 18.48 -9.04 -20.96
C ALA A 276 19.52 -7.94 -21.27
N ARG A 277 19.89 -7.79 -22.55
CA ARG A 277 20.76 -6.71 -23.02
C ARG A 277 20.05 -5.35 -22.92
N ALA A 278 18.84 -5.24 -23.45
CA ALA A 278 18.06 -4.00 -23.41
C ALA A 278 17.84 -3.51 -21.97
N LEU A 279 17.54 -4.39 -21.02
CA LEU A 279 17.38 -4.04 -19.60
C LEU A 279 18.70 -3.61 -18.95
N THR A 280 19.82 -4.19 -19.36
CA THR A 280 21.15 -3.74 -18.91
C THR A 280 21.45 -2.32 -19.44
N ASP A 281 21.16 -2.06 -20.71
CA ASP A 281 21.39 -0.76 -21.34
C ASP A 281 20.49 0.34 -20.74
N ILE A 282 19.21 0.03 -20.47
CA ILE A 282 18.27 0.91 -19.78
C ILE A 282 18.80 1.29 -18.40
N GLY A 283 19.26 0.32 -17.61
CA GLY A 283 19.82 0.58 -16.28
C GLY A 283 20.99 1.56 -16.30
N ASN A 284 21.85 1.43 -17.31
CA ASN A 284 23.00 2.30 -17.50
C ASN A 284 22.67 3.68 -18.06
N SER A 285 21.54 3.84 -18.78
CA SER A 285 21.22 5.07 -19.51
C SER A 285 20.32 6.05 -18.75
N PHE A 286 19.43 5.54 -17.90
CA PHE A 286 18.36 6.31 -17.26
C PHE A 286 18.63 6.67 -15.80
N HIS A 287 19.89 6.71 -15.37
CA HIS A 287 20.27 7.04 -13.99
C HIS A 287 19.60 6.14 -12.94
N ILE A 288 19.25 4.91 -13.34
CA ILE A 288 18.78 3.85 -12.43
C ILE A 288 19.99 3.24 -11.73
N ARG A 289 21.15 3.26 -12.40
CA ARG A 289 22.46 2.92 -11.84
C ARG A 289 23.42 4.09 -12.11
N HIS A 290 24.18 4.47 -11.08
CA HIS A 290 25.23 5.49 -11.09
C HIS A 290 24.81 6.97 -11.31
N SER A 291 25.27 7.76 -10.35
CA SER A 291 25.34 9.22 -10.16
C SER A 291 25.69 10.19 -11.29
N GLU A 292 25.64 9.84 -12.58
CA GLU A 292 26.19 10.75 -13.61
C GLU A 292 25.22 11.89 -14.02
N VAL A 293 25.73 13.13 -13.96
CA VAL A 293 24.99 14.40 -14.17
C VAL A 293 24.34 14.52 -15.57
N THR A 294 24.78 13.71 -16.53
CA THR A 294 24.39 13.79 -17.96
C THR A 294 23.20 12.90 -18.33
N GLN A 295 22.65 12.12 -17.40
CA GLN A 295 21.63 11.10 -17.70
C GLN A 295 20.19 11.55 -17.40
N SER A 296 19.23 11.02 -18.18
CA SER A 296 17.81 11.36 -18.05
C SER A 296 17.18 10.59 -16.89
N MET A 297 16.60 11.29 -15.92
CA MET A 297 15.94 10.65 -14.77
C MET A 297 14.58 10.06 -15.15
N VAL A 298 14.26 8.87 -14.63
CA VAL A 298 12.89 8.35 -14.60
C VAL A 298 12.14 9.06 -13.47
N VAL A 299 11.21 9.95 -13.83
CA VAL A 299 10.50 10.79 -12.85
C VAL A 299 9.05 10.37 -12.67
N ALA A 300 8.39 9.84 -13.70
CA ALA A 300 6.97 9.56 -13.62
C ALA A 300 6.69 8.22 -12.92
N PRO A 301 5.76 8.16 -11.94
CA PRO A 301 5.41 6.92 -11.24
C PRO A 301 5.04 5.75 -12.17
N LYS A 302 4.33 6.04 -13.27
CA LYS A 302 3.96 5.02 -14.26
C LYS A 302 5.16 4.41 -14.99
N GLN A 303 6.24 5.19 -15.18
CA GLN A 303 7.48 4.70 -15.77
C GLN A 303 8.25 3.82 -14.78
N VAL A 304 8.28 4.21 -13.50
CA VAL A 304 8.87 3.41 -12.40
C VAL A 304 8.20 2.05 -12.34
N ASP A 305 6.85 2.01 -12.32
CA ASP A 305 6.08 0.76 -12.28
C ASP A 305 6.32 -0.12 -13.51
N TYR A 306 6.39 0.47 -14.71
CA TYR A 306 6.69 -0.26 -15.95
C TYR A 306 8.08 -0.90 -15.91
N LEU A 307 9.10 -0.13 -15.54
CA LEU A 307 10.49 -0.61 -15.49
C LEU A 307 10.68 -1.69 -14.42
N PHE A 308 10.07 -1.49 -13.24
CA PHE A 308 10.02 -2.51 -12.21
C PHE A 308 9.40 -3.79 -12.75
N HIS A 309 8.20 -3.70 -13.36
CA HIS A 309 7.50 -4.86 -13.89
C HIS A 309 8.33 -5.63 -14.92
N ARG A 310 8.92 -4.91 -15.88
CA ARG A 310 9.69 -5.48 -16.97
C ARG A 310 10.90 -6.27 -16.47
N LEU A 311 11.72 -5.68 -15.59
CA LEU A 311 12.88 -6.37 -15.04
C LEU A 311 12.48 -7.50 -14.08
N PHE A 312 11.48 -7.26 -13.23
CA PHE A 312 11.03 -8.25 -12.26
C PHE A 312 10.46 -9.49 -12.93
N ALA A 313 9.76 -9.34 -14.06
CA ALA A 313 9.26 -10.45 -14.85
C ALA A 313 10.41 -11.32 -15.40
N LEU A 314 11.47 -10.71 -15.93
CA LEU A 314 12.65 -11.45 -16.41
C LEU A 314 13.35 -12.18 -15.25
N ILE A 315 13.61 -11.50 -14.13
CA ILE A 315 14.25 -12.11 -12.96
C ILE A 315 13.41 -13.29 -12.44
N SER A 316 12.09 -13.12 -12.31
CA SER A 316 11.19 -14.16 -11.84
C SER A 316 11.23 -15.39 -12.75
N LEU A 317 11.21 -15.19 -14.07
CA LEU A 317 11.32 -16.27 -15.06
C LEU A 317 12.64 -17.05 -14.90
N LEU A 318 13.76 -16.33 -14.79
CA LEU A 318 15.09 -16.93 -14.63
C LEU A 318 15.21 -17.72 -13.33
N LEU A 319 14.70 -17.18 -12.22
CA LEU A 319 14.76 -17.84 -10.93
C LEU A 319 13.88 -19.08 -10.86
N ASN A 320 12.69 -19.05 -11.45
CA ASN A 320 11.81 -20.21 -11.52
C ASN A 320 12.45 -21.35 -12.31
N ALA A 321 12.99 -21.07 -13.50
CA ALA A 321 13.68 -22.09 -14.31
C ALA A 321 14.92 -22.67 -13.60
N ARG A 322 15.60 -21.87 -12.77
CA ARG A 322 16.75 -22.31 -11.99
C ARG A 322 16.37 -23.22 -10.81
N GLY A 323 15.21 -22.98 -10.19
CA GLY A 323 14.71 -23.73 -9.03
C GLY A 323 14.01 -25.06 -9.36
N GLU A 324 13.75 -25.35 -10.63
CA GLU A 324 13.16 -26.62 -11.10
C GLU A 324 14.17 -27.79 -11.21
N LYS A 325 15.40 -27.60 -10.73
CA LYS A 325 16.44 -28.66 -10.62
C LYS A 325 16.50 -29.27 -9.24
#